data_AF-A0A9W4K7R0-F1
#
_entry.id   AF-A0A9W4K7R0-F1
#
_cell.length_a   1.000
_cell.length_b   1.000
_cell.length_c   1.000
_cell.angle_alpha   90.00
_cell.angle_beta   90.00
_cell.angle_gamma   90.00
#
_symmetry.space_group_name_H-M   'P 1'
#
loop_
_entity.id
_entity.type
_entity.pdbx_description
1 polymer ?
#
loop_
_entity_poly.entity_id
_entity_poly.type
_entity_poly.pdbx_seq_one_letter_code
_entity_poly.pdbx_strand_id
1 'polypeptide(L)'
;MGSDVIQPYYTLSSSSLEAVDAVEIGFYNTKVVNLTLPSLTSVRTSIDIGRRAYDLTYLDISSLNFAHTITLSPPNLTSLRHTRLRNVTMMNIDAMQIDSLDSLTDNQLNMREVLIQGPFPNVNEIAIGFTSAGYLHINDNSSLTLGGSSKTEMAIEKLNVHGITDLKRSAQLKTLKVDTLELSSSISITHLEIPFDNLRSLSIQQQWETHPLKSITLPPKAVYWTGGFELYALAAPDLNLTSVYGANQKGNGIQTWYWPKNVSSISISDVTVGNAFLYVSLPRSLRVVMKTYPKNSDPFITQQKGSLDGQFPPSVLNEFGVSPSANSSFNCTPFVELQSMGRLPGAQFMCDDSKPTSSGAIPVHLPIPLSHVSAVFGICIWIL
;
A
#
# COMPACT_ATOMS: atom_id res chain seq x y z
N MET A 1 21.62 -10.93 -48.24
CA MET A 1 22.19 -11.66 -47.10
C MET A 1 23.30 -10.80 -46.54
N GLY A 2 22.94 -9.86 -45.66
CA GLY A 2 23.93 -9.05 -44.94
C GLY A 2 24.50 -9.93 -43.83
N SER A 3 25.81 -10.06 -43.79
CA SER A 3 26.53 -10.69 -42.70
C SER A 3 26.13 -10.01 -41.39
N ASP A 4 25.49 -10.73 -40.48
CA ASP A 4 25.40 -10.35 -39.08
C ASP A 4 26.84 -10.24 -38.55
N VAL A 5 27.35 -9.01 -38.51
CA VAL A 5 28.56 -8.70 -37.78
C VAL A 5 28.20 -8.90 -36.32
N ILE A 6 28.58 -10.05 -35.76
CA ILE A 6 28.48 -10.33 -34.32
C ILE A 6 29.41 -9.32 -33.64
N GLN A 7 28.85 -8.19 -33.20
CA GLN A 7 29.59 -7.22 -32.41
C GLN A 7 29.96 -7.87 -31.07
N PRO A 8 31.22 -7.77 -30.62
CA PRO A 8 31.66 -8.44 -29.41
C PRO A 8 31.00 -7.83 -28.17
N TYR A 9 30.74 -8.67 -27.18
CA TYR A 9 30.30 -8.26 -25.85
C TYR A 9 31.47 -7.66 -25.06
N TYR A 10 31.23 -6.58 -24.33
CA TYR A 10 32.27 -5.83 -23.64
C TYR A 10 32.16 -5.93 -22.12
N THR A 11 33.31 -6.03 -21.44
CA THR A 11 33.44 -5.75 -20.02
C THR A 11 34.08 -4.38 -19.87
N LEU A 12 33.42 -3.46 -19.15
CA LEU A 12 33.98 -2.15 -18.81
C LEU A 12 34.35 -2.16 -17.34
N SER A 13 35.62 -1.90 -17.05
CA SER A 13 36.15 -1.87 -15.69
C SER A 13 37.08 -0.69 -15.49
N SER A 14 36.96 0.00 -14.37
CA SER A 14 37.90 1.03 -13.96
C SER A 14 38.13 1.01 -12.46
N SER A 15 39.34 0.63 -12.05
CA SER A 15 39.81 0.66 -10.67
C SER A 15 40.49 1.97 -10.28
N SER A 16 40.62 2.93 -11.20
CA SER A 16 41.20 4.25 -10.94
C SER A 16 40.19 5.39 -10.99
N LEU A 17 38.96 5.13 -11.46
CA LEU A 17 37.90 6.13 -11.51
C LEU A 17 37.30 6.31 -10.10
N GLU A 18 37.65 7.40 -9.43
CA GLU A 18 37.21 7.66 -8.06
C GLU A 18 35.98 8.55 -7.96
N ALA A 19 35.87 9.54 -8.85
CA ALA A 19 34.78 10.50 -8.87
C ALA A 19 34.45 10.92 -10.31
N VAL A 20 33.16 11.11 -10.58
CA VAL A 20 32.67 11.66 -11.85
C VAL A 20 31.48 12.58 -11.65
N ASP A 21 31.16 13.34 -12.68
CA ASP A 21 29.96 14.17 -12.68
C ASP A 21 28.69 13.33 -12.82
N ALA A 22 28.67 12.38 -13.76
CA ALA A 22 27.55 11.47 -14.02
C ALA A 22 28.08 10.13 -14.57
N VAL A 23 27.30 9.06 -14.36
CA VAL A 23 27.48 7.78 -15.06
C VAL A 23 26.19 7.49 -15.82
N GLU A 24 26.27 7.35 -17.14
CA GLU A 24 25.12 7.02 -17.97
C GLU A 24 25.45 5.83 -18.87
N ILE A 25 24.71 4.73 -18.70
CA ILE A 25 24.80 3.52 -19.53
C ILE A 25 23.39 3.05 -19.83
N GLY A 26 23.11 2.57 -21.03
CA GLY A 26 21.77 2.05 -21.35
C GLY A 26 20.72 3.13 -21.61
N PHE A 27 21.13 4.39 -21.79
CA PHE A 27 20.30 5.39 -22.45
C PHE A 27 20.14 5.07 -23.93
N TYR A 28 21.18 4.53 -24.56
CA TYR A 28 21.13 3.88 -25.88
C TYR A 28 21.45 2.39 -25.73
N ASN A 29 21.16 1.61 -26.77
CA ASN A 29 21.56 0.20 -26.80
C ASN A 29 23.07 0.09 -26.60
N THR A 30 23.48 -0.78 -25.68
CA THR A 30 24.89 -1.04 -25.36
C THR A 30 25.16 -2.54 -25.36
N LYS A 31 26.39 -2.91 -25.70
CA LYS A 31 26.91 -4.29 -25.66
C LYS A 31 27.76 -4.57 -24.42
N VAL A 32 27.72 -3.67 -23.43
CA VAL A 32 28.39 -3.86 -22.14
C VAL A 32 27.63 -4.93 -21.35
N VAL A 33 28.33 -6.01 -20.99
CA VAL A 33 27.81 -7.13 -20.20
C VAL A 33 28.16 -7.01 -18.73
N ASN A 34 29.36 -6.51 -18.44
CA ASN A 34 29.84 -6.30 -17.08
C ASN A 34 30.32 -4.86 -16.92
N LEU A 35 29.86 -4.19 -15.86
CA LEU A 35 30.36 -2.88 -15.43
C LEU A 35 30.94 -2.98 -14.02
N THR A 36 32.24 -2.72 -13.88
CA THR A 36 32.92 -2.78 -12.59
C THR A 36 33.64 -1.47 -12.31
N LEU A 37 33.12 -0.69 -11.35
CA LEU A 37 33.65 0.59 -10.91
C LEU A 37 33.98 0.54 -9.42
N PRO A 38 34.88 -0.36 -8.99
CA PRO A 38 35.09 -0.67 -7.57
C PRO A 38 35.76 0.44 -6.79
N SER A 39 36.36 1.43 -7.46
CA SER A 39 36.96 2.61 -6.81
C SER A 39 36.09 3.85 -6.91
N LEU A 40 34.95 3.78 -7.63
CA LEU A 40 34.04 4.92 -7.78
C LEU A 40 33.34 5.16 -6.45
N THR A 41 33.69 6.25 -5.78
CA THR A 41 33.14 6.62 -4.48
C THR A 41 32.07 7.69 -4.58
N SER A 42 32.17 8.59 -5.55
CA SER A 42 31.31 9.77 -5.66
C SER A 42 30.85 10.04 -7.10
N VAL A 43 29.55 10.27 -7.27
CA VAL A 43 28.96 10.77 -8.50
C VAL A 43 28.19 12.06 -8.20
N ARG A 44 28.58 13.18 -8.81
CA ARG A 44 28.04 14.49 -8.43
C ARG A 44 26.53 14.60 -8.68
N THR A 45 26.07 14.03 -9.80
CA THR A 45 24.69 14.17 -10.26
C THR A 45 23.95 12.84 -10.20
N SER A 46 24.02 12.01 -11.23
CA SER A 46 23.27 10.76 -11.31
C SER A 46 24.11 9.57 -11.76
N ILE A 47 23.70 8.40 -11.29
CA ILE A 47 24.04 7.12 -11.90
C ILE A 47 22.77 6.60 -12.57
N ASP A 48 22.80 6.55 -13.89
CA ASP A 48 21.69 6.09 -14.71
C ASP A 48 22.12 4.86 -15.50
N ILE A 49 21.73 3.69 -15.01
CA ILE A 49 21.90 2.41 -15.70
C ILE A 49 20.53 2.03 -16.26
N GLY A 50 20.28 2.43 -17.50
CA GLY A 50 18.96 2.41 -18.11
C GLY A 50 18.55 1.09 -18.75
N ARG A 51 17.25 1.00 -19.05
CA ARG A 51 16.57 -0.17 -19.65
C ARG A 51 17.10 -0.67 -20.98
N ARG A 52 17.89 0.13 -21.71
CA ARG A 52 18.51 -0.30 -22.97
C ARG A 52 19.87 -0.99 -22.78
N ALA A 53 20.33 -1.14 -21.54
CA ALA A 53 21.44 -2.01 -21.18
C ALA A 53 20.99 -3.48 -21.05
N TYR A 54 20.37 -4.02 -22.11
CA TYR A 54 19.83 -5.39 -22.12
C TYR A 54 20.89 -6.46 -21.90
N ASP A 55 22.12 -6.22 -22.35
CA ASP A 55 23.19 -7.19 -22.28
C ASP A 55 23.90 -7.17 -20.90
N LEU A 56 23.64 -6.16 -20.06
CA LEU A 56 24.29 -5.99 -18.75
C LEU A 56 23.76 -7.01 -17.73
N THR A 57 24.62 -7.92 -17.28
CA THR A 57 24.30 -8.96 -16.30
C THR A 57 24.98 -8.74 -14.95
N TYR A 58 26.08 -7.96 -14.92
CA TYR A 58 26.85 -7.67 -13.71
C TYR A 58 27.15 -6.17 -13.55
N LEU A 59 26.87 -5.63 -12.36
CA LEU A 59 27.17 -4.26 -11.96
C LEU A 59 27.83 -4.24 -10.59
N ASP A 60 29.06 -3.73 -10.50
CA ASP A 60 29.76 -3.47 -9.23
C ASP A 60 30.07 -1.98 -9.07
N ILE A 61 29.35 -1.37 -8.14
CA ILE A 61 29.52 0.00 -7.63
C ILE A 61 29.65 -0.05 -6.10
N SER A 62 30.32 -1.08 -5.58
CA SER A 62 30.37 -1.40 -4.15
C SER A 62 30.97 -0.30 -3.26
N SER A 63 31.85 0.53 -3.81
CA SER A 63 32.47 1.66 -3.09
C SER A 63 31.69 2.96 -3.19
N LEU A 64 30.62 3.01 -3.97
CA LEU A 64 29.82 4.21 -4.14
C LEU A 64 29.16 4.59 -2.81
N ASN A 65 29.44 5.80 -2.34
CA ASN A 65 28.88 6.32 -1.10
C ASN A 65 28.01 7.57 -1.32
N PHE A 66 28.24 8.28 -2.42
CA PHE A 66 27.62 9.56 -2.75
C PHE A 66 27.10 9.53 -4.20
N ALA A 67 25.80 9.79 -4.36
CA ALA A 67 25.15 10.07 -5.64
C ALA A 67 23.85 10.80 -5.35
N HIS A 68 23.52 11.90 -6.02
CA HIS A 68 22.25 12.58 -5.72
C HIS A 68 21.04 11.69 -6.09
N THR A 69 21.13 11.08 -7.27
CA THR A 69 20.12 10.18 -7.85
C THR A 69 20.75 8.88 -8.34
N ILE A 70 20.07 7.76 -8.11
CA ILE A 70 20.43 6.45 -8.67
C ILE A 70 19.23 5.87 -9.41
N THR A 71 19.40 5.54 -10.69
CA THR A 71 18.44 4.84 -11.53
C THR A 71 19.03 3.50 -11.98
N LEU A 72 18.38 2.39 -11.62
CA LEU A 72 18.76 1.04 -12.00
C LEU A 72 17.60 0.36 -12.72
N SER A 73 17.70 0.25 -14.04
CA SER A 73 16.71 -0.39 -14.90
C SER A 73 17.24 -1.46 -15.89
N PRO A 74 18.46 -2.03 -15.79
CA PRO A 74 18.94 -3.02 -16.76
C PRO A 74 18.20 -4.38 -16.60
N PRO A 75 17.33 -4.79 -17.54
CA PRO A 75 16.35 -5.85 -17.30
C PRO A 75 16.93 -7.25 -17.07
N ASN A 76 18.16 -7.51 -17.56
CA ASN A 76 18.84 -8.82 -17.43
C ASN A 76 19.94 -8.80 -16.36
N LEU A 77 20.01 -7.76 -15.53
CA LEU A 77 20.98 -7.70 -14.44
C LEU A 77 20.65 -8.77 -13.40
N THR A 78 21.59 -9.69 -13.18
CA THR A 78 21.46 -10.77 -12.19
C THR A 78 22.31 -10.51 -10.96
N SER A 79 23.42 -9.79 -11.12
CA SER A 79 24.35 -9.49 -10.03
C SER A 79 24.52 -7.98 -9.85
N LEU A 80 24.02 -7.46 -8.72
CA LEU A 80 24.21 -6.09 -8.29
C LEU A 80 25.06 -6.06 -7.01
N ARG A 81 26.25 -5.45 -7.09
CA ARG A 81 27.11 -5.21 -5.92
C ARG A 81 27.14 -3.74 -5.61
N HIS A 82 26.53 -3.40 -4.49
CA HIS A 82 26.38 -2.04 -4.04
C HIS A 82 26.22 -2.04 -2.53
N THR A 83 27.01 -1.24 -1.82
CA THR A 83 27.02 -1.25 -0.35
C THR A 83 27.25 0.14 0.22
N ARG A 84 26.67 0.41 1.41
CA ARG A 84 26.99 1.57 2.24
C ARG A 84 26.73 2.92 1.56
N LEU A 85 25.55 3.09 0.97
CA LEU A 85 25.10 4.40 0.57
C LEU A 85 24.97 5.33 1.77
N ARG A 86 25.46 6.56 1.63
CA ARG A 86 25.41 7.56 2.70
C ARG A 86 24.68 8.82 2.30
N ASN A 87 24.83 9.24 1.05
CA ASN A 87 24.27 10.50 0.59
C ASN A 87 23.59 10.33 -0.77
N VAL A 88 22.43 9.66 -0.72
CA VAL A 88 21.51 9.49 -1.83
C VAL A 88 20.17 10.03 -1.39
N THR A 89 19.52 10.79 -2.27
CA THR A 89 18.22 11.42 -1.97
C THR A 89 17.10 10.91 -2.85
N MET A 90 17.43 10.40 -4.04
CA MET A 90 16.47 9.83 -4.99
C MET A 90 16.96 8.49 -5.50
N MET A 91 16.05 7.52 -5.57
CA MET A 91 16.36 6.19 -6.10
C MET A 91 15.20 5.65 -6.91
N ASN A 92 15.48 5.21 -8.13
CA ASN A 92 14.54 4.47 -8.97
C ASN A 92 15.14 3.11 -9.33
N ILE A 93 14.42 2.03 -9.02
CA ILE A 93 14.82 0.66 -9.29
C ILE A 93 13.69 0.01 -10.07
N ASP A 94 13.93 -0.31 -11.34
CA ASP A 94 12.97 -1.00 -12.19
C ASP A 94 13.27 -2.51 -12.23
N ALA A 95 12.43 -3.26 -12.94
CA ALA A 95 12.47 -4.72 -13.03
C ALA A 95 13.86 -5.22 -13.48
N MET A 96 14.39 -6.19 -12.73
CA MET A 96 15.69 -6.82 -12.95
C MET A 96 15.64 -8.29 -12.50
N GLN A 97 16.63 -9.09 -12.91
CA GLN A 97 16.76 -10.51 -12.52
C GLN A 97 17.68 -10.71 -11.31
N ILE A 98 17.86 -9.67 -10.50
CA ILE A 98 18.70 -9.70 -9.29
C ILE A 98 18.10 -10.65 -8.24
N ASP A 99 18.98 -11.31 -7.48
CA ASP A 99 18.57 -12.22 -6.41
C ASP A 99 18.25 -11.49 -5.09
N SER A 100 18.67 -10.23 -4.96
CA SER A 100 18.52 -9.48 -3.71
C SER A 100 18.64 -7.96 -3.89
N LEU A 101 17.92 -7.24 -3.02
CA LEU A 101 18.02 -5.79 -2.81
C LEU A 101 18.60 -5.45 -1.42
N ASP A 102 19.42 -6.33 -0.82
CA ASP A 102 19.97 -6.16 0.54
C ASP A 102 20.70 -4.83 0.73
N SER A 103 21.21 -4.23 -0.35
CA SER A 103 21.83 -2.91 -0.31
C SER A 103 20.89 -1.79 0.17
N LEU A 104 19.59 -2.03 0.34
CA LEU A 104 18.61 -1.07 0.88
C LEU A 104 18.36 -1.22 2.39
N THR A 105 18.87 -2.29 3.01
CA THR A 105 18.50 -2.68 4.38
C THR A 105 19.26 -1.94 5.47
N ASP A 106 20.54 -1.62 5.28
CA ASP A 106 21.37 -1.08 6.36
C ASP A 106 22.12 0.19 5.95
N ASN A 107 21.35 1.25 5.61
CA ASN A 107 21.91 2.57 5.29
C ASN A 107 21.32 3.69 6.13
N GLN A 108 22.13 4.67 6.51
CA GLN A 108 21.69 5.91 7.16
C GLN A 108 21.23 6.95 6.14
N LEU A 109 20.26 6.58 5.30
CA LEU A 109 19.72 7.45 4.26
C LEU A 109 18.48 8.19 4.72
N ASN A 110 18.41 9.46 4.31
CA ASN A 110 17.22 10.29 4.36
C ASN A 110 16.78 10.54 2.92
N MET A 111 15.87 9.70 2.45
CA MET A 111 15.42 9.73 1.07
C MET A 111 14.35 10.80 0.89
N ARG A 112 14.41 11.54 -0.20
CA ARG A 112 13.29 12.35 -0.67
C ARG A 112 12.28 11.45 -1.36
N GLU A 113 12.76 10.59 -2.26
CA GLU A 113 11.91 9.75 -3.10
C GLU A 113 12.59 8.41 -3.41
N VAL A 114 11.82 7.33 -3.34
CA VAL A 114 12.24 5.97 -3.68
C VAL A 114 11.13 5.31 -4.47
N LEU A 115 11.44 4.87 -5.67
CA LEU A 115 10.55 4.13 -6.55
C LEU A 115 11.16 2.75 -6.79
N ILE A 116 10.42 1.69 -6.48
CA ILE A 116 10.81 0.30 -6.73
C ILE A 116 9.69 -0.35 -7.53
N GLN A 117 9.97 -0.67 -8.79
CA GLN A 117 9.03 -1.21 -9.75
C GLN A 117 9.55 -2.55 -10.27
N GLY A 118 8.94 -3.65 -9.81
CA GLY A 118 9.23 -4.99 -10.26
C GLY A 118 8.62 -5.33 -11.63
N PRO A 119 8.56 -6.63 -11.99
CA PRO A 119 8.84 -7.76 -11.11
C PRO A 119 10.33 -7.96 -10.83
N PHE A 120 10.66 -8.38 -9.60
CA PHE A 120 11.95 -8.97 -9.24
C PHE A 120 11.77 -10.48 -9.03
N PRO A 121 11.80 -11.31 -10.09
CA PRO A 121 11.34 -12.71 -10.03
C PRO A 121 12.11 -13.59 -9.05
N ASN A 122 13.34 -13.20 -8.68
CA ASN A 122 14.19 -13.95 -7.76
C ASN A 122 14.20 -13.36 -6.33
N VAL A 123 13.51 -12.23 -6.10
CA VAL A 123 13.37 -11.59 -4.79
C VAL A 123 11.99 -11.94 -4.23
N ASN A 124 11.96 -12.45 -3.00
CA ASN A 124 10.71 -12.78 -2.30
C ASN A 124 10.38 -11.75 -1.18
N GLU A 125 11.38 -10.99 -0.75
CA GLU A 125 11.28 -10.00 0.31
C GLU A 125 12.13 -8.78 -0.04
N ILE A 126 11.50 -7.60 0.00
CA ILE A 126 12.16 -6.31 -0.13
C ILE A 126 12.23 -5.69 1.27
N ALA A 127 13.42 -5.61 1.83
CA ALA A 127 13.65 -4.98 3.12
C ALA A 127 14.23 -3.57 2.95
N ILE A 128 13.58 -2.57 3.56
CA ILE A 128 13.95 -1.15 3.44
C ILE A 128 14.34 -0.61 4.82
N GLY A 129 15.59 -0.17 4.98
CA GLY A 129 16.09 0.35 6.26
C GLY A 129 16.59 1.79 6.21
N PHE A 130 15.97 2.65 5.40
CA PHE A 130 16.25 4.09 5.45
C PHE A 130 15.87 4.68 6.82
N THR A 131 16.52 5.77 7.21
CA THR A 131 16.12 6.53 8.41
C THR A 131 14.82 7.26 8.14
N SER A 132 14.70 7.88 6.96
CA SER A 132 13.45 8.49 6.54
C SER A 132 13.24 8.43 5.02
N ALA A 133 11.98 8.56 4.59
CA ALA A 133 11.60 8.73 3.19
C ALA A 133 10.44 9.74 3.07
N GLY A 134 10.56 10.73 2.18
CA GLY A 134 9.43 11.60 1.80
C GLY A 134 8.36 10.81 1.05
N TYR A 135 8.78 10.11 0.00
CA TYR A 135 7.93 9.23 -0.77
C TYR A 135 8.60 7.87 -0.99
N LEU A 136 7.89 6.79 -0.66
CA LEU A 136 8.32 5.41 -0.93
C LEU A 136 7.21 4.71 -1.70
N HIS A 137 7.47 4.39 -2.96
CA HIS A 137 6.59 3.64 -3.84
C HIS A 137 7.17 2.26 -4.11
N ILE A 138 6.39 1.21 -3.81
CA ILE A 138 6.74 -0.17 -4.10
C ILE A 138 5.64 -0.78 -4.97
N ASN A 139 6.02 -1.34 -6.12
CA ASN A 139 5.16 -2.14 -6.96
C ASN A 139 5.87 -3.43 -7.35
N ASP A 140 5.63 -4.52 -6.64
CA ASP A 140 6.26 -5.82 -6.89
C ASP A 140 5.47 -6.95 -6.23
N ASN A 141 5.70 -8.21 -6.62
CA ASN A 141 5.04 -9.39 -6.04
C ASN A 141 5.79 -9.97 -4.82
N SER A 142 6.67 -9.20 -4.18
CA SER A 142 7.39 -9.57 -2.96
C SER A 142 6.66 -9.17 -1.68
N SER A 143 7.09 -9.73 -0.56
CA SER A 143 6.79 -9.17 0.76
C SER A 143 7.65 -7.92 1.02
N LEU A 144 7.13 -6.95 1.79
CA LEU A 144 7.84 -5.72 2.15
C LEU A 144 8.11 -5.69 3.66
N THR A 145 9.36 -5.50 4.05
CA THR A 145 9.75 -5.31 5.46
C THR A 145 10.33 -3.91 5.65
N LEU A 146 9.72 -3.14 6.57
CA LEU A 146 10.20 -1.82 6.95
C LEU A 146 11.09 -1.90 8.19
N GLY A 147 12.29 -1.33 8.08
CA GLY A 147 13.34 -1.32 9.10
C GLY A 147 14.47 -2.30 8.79
N GLY A 148 15.71 -1.79 8.89
CA GLY A 148 16.93 -2.57 8.79
C GLY A 148 17.29 -3.34 10.06
N SER A 149 18.37 -4.13 9.99
CA SER A 149 18.91 -4.86 11.15
C SER A 149 19.52 -3.89 12.19
N SER A 150 20.00 -2.74 11.73
CA SER A 150 20.66 -1.71 12.54
C SER A 150 19.76 -0.55 12.98
N LYS A 151 18.46 -0.59 12.65
CA LYS A 151 17.55 0.56 12.79
C LYS A 151 16.59 0.40 13.95
N THR A 152 16.53 1.43 14.79
CA THR A 152 15.56 1.54 15.88
C THR A 152 14.42 2.49 15.57
N GLU A 153 14.59 3.40 14.61
CA GLU A 153 13.62 4.43 14.25
C GLU A 153 13.54 4.59 12.73
N MET A 154 12.34 4.78 12.21
CA MET A 154 12.07 5.05 10.80
C MET A 154 10.85 5.97 10.64
N ALA A 155 10.92 6.90 9.70
CA ALA A 155 9.81 7.80 9.37
C ALA A 155 9.56 7.87 7.85
N ILE A 156 8.32 7.64 7.42
CA ILE A 156 7.92 7.76 6.01
C ILE A 156 6.77 8.76 5.93
N GLU A 157 6.87 9.77 5.07
CA GLU A 157 5.77 10.70 4.87
C GLU A 157 4.67 10.06 4.01
N LYS A 158 5.01 9.47 2.86
CA LYS A 158 4.04 8.73 2.04
C LYS A 158 4.57 7.37 1.60
N LEU A 159 3.86 6.32 1.98
CA LEU A 159 4.10 4.94 1.58
C LEU A 159 2.98 4.50 0.62
N ASN A 160 3.34 4.19 -0.62
CA ASN A 160 2.42 3.76 -1.65
C ASN A 160 2.79 2.34 -2.09
N VAL A 161 1.92 1.37 -1.85
CA VAL A 161 2.23 -0.05 -2.09
C VAL A 161 1.24 -0.70 -3.04
N HIS A 162 1.79 -1.40 -4.03
CA HIS A 162 1.12 -2.09 -5.12
C HIS A 162 1.78 -3.48 -5.24
N GLY A 163 1.04 -4.51 -5.65
CA GLY A 163 1.61 -5.84 -5.94
C GLY A 163 1.98 -6.68 -4.71
N ILE A 164 2.31 -6.06 -3.57
CA ILE A 164 2.99 -6.76 -2.47
C ILE A 164 2.14 -7.89 -1.86
N THR A 165 2.83 -8.90 -1.34
CA THR A 165 2.22 -10.08 -0.72
C THR A 165 2.12 -10.00 0.79
N ASP A 166 2.90 -9.13 1.43
CA ASP A 166 2.86 -8.86 2.88
C ASP A 166 3.51 -7.51 3.21
N LEU A 167 3.12 -6.89 4.33
CA LEU A 167 3.71 -5.66 4.86
C LEU A 167 4.11 -5.85 6.33
N LYS A 168 5.42 -5.91 6.58
CA LYS A 168 5.99 -6.22 7.88
C LYS A 168 6.81 -5.07 8.43
N ARG A 169 7.03 -5.15 9.74
CA ARG A 169 7.98 -4.32 10.48
C ARG A 169 9.09 -5.18 11.03
N SER A 170 10.32 -4.70 10.90
CA SER A 170 11.47 -5.28 11.60
C SER A 170 11.30 -5.18 13.11
N ALA A 171 11.61 -6.28 13.81
CA ALA A 171 11.56 -6.35 15.27
C ALA A 171 12.54 -5.38 15.96
N GLN A 172 13.54 -4.87 15.23
CA GLN A 172 14.52 -3.91 15.76
C GLN A 172 13.96 -2.49 15.87
N LEU A 173 12.92 -2.17 15.07
CA LEU A 173 12.29 -0.86 15.12
C LEU A 173 11.52 -0.69 16.44
N LYS A 174 11.95 0.27 17.24
CA LYS A 174 11.21 0.80 18.40
C LYS A 174 10.15 1.79 17.96
N THR A 175 10.40 2.55 16.89
CA THR A 175 9.44 3.52 16.36
C THR A 175 9.40 3.48 14.82
N LEU A 176 8.20 3.33 14.28
CA LEU A 176 7.89 3.38 12.85
C LEU A 176 6.70 4.34 12.66
N LYS A 177 6.98 5.52 12.10
CA LYS A 177 5.96 6.52 11.78
C LYS A 177 5.74 6.54 10.28
N VAL A 178 4.49 6.38 9.86
CA VAL A 178 4.11 6.56 8.46
C VAL A 178 3.02 7.61 8.46
N ASP A 179 3.14 8.68 7.69
CA ASP A 179 2.11 9.72 7.70
C ASP A 179 0.92 9.31 6.82
N THR A 180 1.18 8.86 5.60
CA THR A 180 0.16 8.32 4.67
C THR A 180 0.52 6.92 4.17
N LEU A 181 -0.44 6.00 4.23
CA LEU A 181 -0.39 4.70 3.57
C LEU A 181 -1.45 4.64 2.46
N GLU A 182 -1.02 4.37 1.24
CA GLU A 182 -1.87 4.13 0.07
C GLU A 182 -1.75 2.67 -0.38
N LEU A 183 -2.89 1.98 -0.43
CA LEU A 183 -3.06 0.60 -0.87
C LEU A 183 -3.91 0.59 -2.15
N SER A 184 -3.36 0.11 -3.25
CA SER A 184 -4.05 0.06 -4.55
C SER A 184 -4.54 -1.36 -4.92
N SER A 185 -5.29 -1.49 -6.02
CA SER A 185 -6.00 -2.71 -6.42
C SER A 185 -5.12 -3.91 -6.81
N SER A 186 -3.80 -3.77 -6.85
CA SER A 186 -2.89 -4.87 -7.21
C SER A 186 -2.25 -5.58 -6.03
N ILE A 187 -2.60 -5.24 -4.78
CA ILE A 187 -2.08 -5.95 -3.60
C ILE A 187 -2.54 -7.40 -3.60
N SER A 188 -1.74 -8.34 -3.09
CA SER A 188 -2.13 -9.76 -2.90
C SER A 188 -2.50 -10.10 -1.45
N ILE A 189 -2.47 -9.09 -0.57
CA ILE A 189 -2.72 -9.22 0.86
C ILE A 189 -4.22 -9.41 1.13
N THR A 190 -4.57 -10.49 1.80
CA THR A 190 -5.98 -10.76 2.19
C THR A 190 -6.36 -10.21 3.56
N HIS A 191 -5.40 -10.19 4.49
CA HIS A 191 -5.52 -9.57 5.79
C HIS A 191 -4.29 -8.70 6.05
N LEU A 192 -4.48 -7.42 6.35
CA LEU A 192 -3.40 -6.49 6.63
C LEU A 192 -3.37 -6.10 8.11
N GLU A 193 -2.30 -6.45 8.81
CA GLU A 193 -2.01 -5.89 10.14
C GLU A 193 -1.15 -4.63 9.98
N ILE A 194 -1.65 -3.46 10.40
CA ILE A 194 -0.93 -2.19 10.28
C ILE A 194 0.23 -2.13 11.30
N PRO A 195 1.51 -2.07 10.86
CA PRO A 195 2.63 -2.22 11.79
C PRO A 195 3.15 -0.89 12.38
N PHE A 196 2.41 0.21 12.20
CA PHE A 196 2.88 1.56 12.50
C PHE A 196 2.60 2.03 13.93
N ASP A 197 3.46 2.89 14.47
CA ASP A 197 3.26 3.59 15.73
C ASP A 197 2.35 4.81 15.59
N ASN A 198 2.36 5.45 14.43
CA ASN A 198 1.51 6.57 14.07
C ASN A 198 1.15 6.49 12.59
N LEU A 199 -0.11 6.79 12.26
CA LEU A 199 -0.64 6.90 10.89
C LEU A 199 -1.64 8.05 10.84
N ARG A 200 -1.44 9.01 9.91
CA ARG A 200 -2.39 10.11 9.69
C ARG A 200 -3.43 9.73 8.66
N SER A 201 -3.06 9.07 7.57
CA SER A 201 -4.01 8.74 6.50
C SER A 201 -3.86 7.29 6.05
N LEU A 202 -4.99 6.58 6.00
CA LEU A 202 -5.11 5.25 5.41
C LEU A 202 -6.04 5.35 4.19
N SER A 203 -5.46 5.16 3.01
CA SER A 203 -6.19 5.14 1.74
C SER A 203 -6.14 3.76 1.12
N ILE A 204 -7.31 3.21 0.83
CA ILE A 204 -7.52 1.89 0.24
C ILE A 204 -8.37 2.10 -1.02
N GLN A 205 -7.83 1.71 -2.17
CA GLN A 205 -8.48 1.85 -3.46
C GLN A 205 -8.31 0.57 -4.27
N GLN A 206 -9.38 -0.21 -4.44
CA GLN A 206 -9.31 -1.51 -5.14
C GLN A 206 -10.10 -1.56 -6.46
N GLN A 207 -10.00 -0.53 -7.30
CA GLN A 207 -10.77 -0.37 -8.55
C GLN A 207 -10.66 -1.47 -9.64
N TRP A 208 -9.81 -2.49 -9.50
CA TRP A 208 -9.56 -3.51 -10.54
C TRP A 208 -10.10 -4.89 -10.11
N GLU A 209 -10.25 -5.82 -11.05
CA GLU A 209 -11.05 -7.06 -10.92
C GLU A 209 -10.72 -7.95 -9.70
N THR A 210 -9.50 -7.85 -9.14
CA THR A 210 -9.12 -8.58 -7.93
C THR A 210 -9.20 -7.67 -6.71
N HIS A 211 -10.07 -8.01 -5.75
CA HIS A 211 -10.25 -7.29 -4.47
C HIS A 211 -9.77 -8.14 -3.28
N PRO A 212 -8.50 -8.56 -3.21
CA PRO A 212 -8.12 -9.60 -2.27
C PRO A 212 -8.18 -9.18 -0.80
N LEU A 213 -8.14 -7.88 -0.50
CA LEU A 213 -8.09 -7.36 0.88
C LEU A 213 -9.46 -7.45 1.53
N LYS A 214 -9.60 -8.38 2.47
CA LYS A 214 -10.87 -8.66 3.15
C LYS A 214 -10.98 -8.01 4.52
N SER A 215 -9.86 -7.74 5.16
CA SER A 215 -9.84 -7.22 6.53
C SER A 215 -8.53 -6.52 6.87
N ILE A 216 -8.62 -5.57 7.82
CA ILE A 216 -7.50 -4.79 8.32
C ILE A 216 -7.53 -4.83 9.85
N THR A 217 -6.36 -4.98 10.46
CA THR A 217 -6.16 -4.86 11.90
C THR A 217 -5.30 -3.64 12.20
N LEU A 218 -5.82 -2.72 13.01
CA LEU A 218 -5.05 -1.63 13.60
C LEU A 218 -4.40 -2.08 14.91
N PRO A 219 -3.22 -1.57 15.26
CA PRO A 219 -2.62 -1.88 16.55
C PRO A 219 -3.40 -1.19 17.68
N PRO A 220 -3.49 -1.76 18.90
CA PRO A 220 -4.26 -1.15 20.00
C PRO A 220 -3.84 0.29 20.37
N LYS A 221 -2.58 0.63 20.10
CA LYS A 221 -2.02 1.99 20.29
C LYS A 221 -2.57 3.02 19.29
N ALA A 222 -3.30 2.61 18.25
CA ALA A 222 -3.90 3.51 17.26
C ALA A 222 -4.87 4.54 17.88
N VAL A 223 -5.47 4.22 19.02
CA VAL A 223 -6.27 5.19 19.81
C VAL A 223 -5.49 6.45 20.20
N TYR A 224 -4.16 6.40 20.18
CA TYR A 224 -3.26 7.51 20.54
C TYR A 224 -2.61 8.19 19.33
N TRP A 225 -3.03 7.90 18.10
CA TRP A 225 -2.54 8.63 16.93
C TRP A 225 -3.00 10.09 16.98
N THR A 226 -2.05 11.02 16.78
CA THR A 226 -2.24 12.45 17.08
C THR A 226 -2.37 13.35 15.85
N GLY A 227 -2.28 12.79 14.63
CA GLY A 227 -2.21 13.56 13.38
C GLY A 227 -3.54 14.05 12.80
N GLY A 228 -4.69 13.68 13.37
CA GLY A 228 -5.98 13.78 12.67
C GLY A 228 -6.08 12.65 11.65
N PHE A 229 -6.65 11.53 12.08
CA PHE A 229 -6.72 10.31 11.27
C PHE A 229 -7.75 10.46 10.16
N GLU A 230 -7.37 10.06 8.96
CA GLU A 230 -8.18 10.04 7.76
C GLU A 230 -8.32 8.61 7.25
N LEU A 231 -9.56 8.21 6.97
CA LEU A 231 -9.88 6.93 6.36
C LEU A 231 -10.53 7.15 5.00
N TYR A 232 -9.86 6.71 3.94
CA TYR A 232 -10.42 6.62 2.60
C TYR A 232 -10.48 5.15 2.19
N ALA A 233 -11.67 4.60 2.00
CA ALA A 233 -11.86 3.22 1.55
C ALA A 233 -12.83 3.21 0.37
N LEU A 234 -12.29 3.04 -0.84
CA LEU A 234 -13.00 3.26 -2.10
C LEU A 234 -12.91 2.03 -3.00
N ALA A 235 -14.04 1.61 -3.56
CA ALA A 235 -14.13 0.51 -4.52
C ALA A 235 -13.40 -0.75 -3.99
N ALA A 236 -13.71 -1.16 -2.76
CA ALA A 236 -13.14 -2.33 -2.12
C ALA A 236 -14.29 -3.22 -1.59
N PRO A 237 -15.09 -3.83 -2.48
CA PRO A 237 -16.33 -4.54 -2.12
C PRO A 237 -16.10 -5.73 -1.17
N ASP A 238 -14.93 -6.39 -1.27
CA ASP A 238 -14.56 -7.53 -0.44
C ASP A 238 -14.00 -7.14 0.94
N LEU A 239 -13.62 -5.87 1.13
CA LEU A 239 -13.19 -5.35 2.43
C LEU A 239 -14.40 -5.28 3.37
N ASN A 240 -14.29 -5.99 4.50
CA ASN A 240 -15.37 -6.08 5.48
C ASN A 240 -15.11 -5.13 6.66
N LEU A 241 -15.84 -4.02 6.67
CA LEU A 241 -15.93 -3.02 7.74
C LEU A 241 -17.30 -3.08 8.43
N THR A 242 -17.81 -4.28 8.71
CA THR A 242 -19.12 -4.43 9.39
C THR A 242 -19.06 -4.23 10.90
N SER A 243 -17.89 -4.47 11.50
CA SER A 243 -17.67 -4.46 12.95
C SER A 243 -16.23 -4.04 13.25
N VAL A 244 -16.00 -3.45 14.43
CA VAL A 244 -14.63 -3.24 14.97
C VAL A 244 -13.99 -4.53 15.50
N TYR A 245 -14.76 -5.62 15.56
CA TYR A 245 -14.32 -6.95 15.97
C TYR A 245 -14.25 -7.87 14.76
N GLY A 246 -13.20 -8.69 14.72
CA GLY A 246 -12.99 -9.76 13.76
C GLY A 246 -12.49 -11.04 14.43
N ALA A 247 -11.99 -11.98 13.64
CA ALA A 247 -11.34 -13.19 14.15
C ALA A 247 -9.83 -13.11 13.90
N ASN A 248 -9.03 -13.60 14.85
CA ASN A 248 -7.61 -13.82 14.63
C ASN A 248 -7.36 -15.07 13.79
N GLN A 249 -6.10 -15.37 13.46
CA GLN A 249 -5.72 -16.58 12.70
C GLN A 249 -6.17 -17.91 13.33
N LYS A 250 -6.49 -17.93 14.63
CA LYS A 250 -6.99 -19.11 15.36
C LYS A 250 -8.52 -19.16 15.43
N GLY A 251 -9.22 -18.22 14.81
CA GLY A 251 -10.68 -18.10 14.85
C GLY A 251 -11.23 -17.42 16.11
N ASN A 252 -10.39 -16.95 17.03
CA ASN A 252 -10.84 -16.29 18.25
C ASN A 252 -11.26 -14.85 17.94
N GLY A 253 -12.40 -14.42 18.49
CA GLY A 253 -12.87 -13.04 18.39
C GLY A 253 -11.89 -12.06 19.04
N ILE A 254 -11.42 -11.07 18.26
CA ILE A 254 -10.53 -9.99 18.72
C ILE A 254 -11.05 -8.65 18.21
N GLN A 255 -10.69 -7.57 18.89
CA GLN A 255 -10.89 -6.23 18.34
C GLN A 255 -9.80 -5.97 17.29
N THR A 256 -10.23 -5.75 16.05
CA THR A 256 -9.35 -5.49 14.90
C THR A 256 -9.28 -4.00 14.57
N TRP A 257 -10.27 -3.20 14.97
CA TRP A 257 -10.27 -1.77 14.71
C TRP A 257 -10.26 -0.95 16.01
N TYR A 258 -9.41 0.08 16.04
CA TYR A 258 -9.26 1.00 17.15
C TYR A 258 -9.32 2.42 16.62
N TRP A 259 -10.44 3.11 16.84
CA TRP A 259 -10.62 4.48 16.38
C TRP A 259 -9.63 5.43 17.08
N PRO A 260 -8.84 6.22 16.32
CA PRO A 260 -8.04 7.30 16.89
C PRO A 260 -8.91 8.37 17.52
N LYS A 261 -8.38 9.03 18.57
CA LYS A 261 -9.10 10.12 19.26
C LYS A 261 -9.28 11.38 18.43
N ASN A 262 -8.47 11.57 17.38
CA ASN A 262 -8.61 12.71 16.49
C ASN A 262 -8.83 12.16 15.09
N VAL A 263 -10.04 12.29 14.57
CA VAL A 263 -10.43 11.86 13.22
C VAL A 263 -10.82 13.09 12.42
N SER A 264 -10.17 13.31 11.28
CA SER A 264 -10.38 14.48 10.41
C SER A 264 -11.20 14.17 9.16
N SER A 265 -11.17 12.93 8.66
CA SER A 265 -11.96 12.53 7.51
C SER A 265 -12.35 11.05 7.56
N ILE A 266 -13.58 10.76 7.13
CA ILE A 266 -14.05 9.41 6.83
C ILE A 266 -14.73 9.46 5.48
N SER A 267 -14.24 8.69 4.52
CA SER A 267 -14.82 8.55 3.18
C SER A 267 -14.80 7.08 2.77
N ILE A 268 -15.97 6.45 2.78
CA ILE A 268 -16.14 5.03 2.49
C ILE A 268 -17.12 4.91 1.32
N SER A 269 -16.71 4.30 0.22
CA SER A 269 -17.55 4.13 -0.97
C SER A 269 -17.35 2.76 -1.60
N ASP A 270 -18.46 2.06 -1.86
CA ASP A 270 -18.45 0.71 -2.45
C ASP A 270 -17.59 -0.28 -1.64
N VAL A 271 -17.83 -0.29 -0.33
CA VAL A 271 -17.19 -1.18 0.66
C VAL A 271 -18.28 -1.78 1.52
N THR A 272 -18.09 -3.04 1.95
CA THR A 272 -19.04 -3.69 2.86
C THR A 272 -18.89 -3.10 4.26
N VAL A 273 -19.81 -2.23 4.67
CA VAL A 273 -19.76 -1.48 5.95
C VAL A 273 -21.04 -1.67 6.76
N GLY A 274 -20.90 -1.72 8.08
CA GLY A 274 -22.01 -1.90 9.01
C GLY A 274 -21.99 -0.85 10.11
N ASN A 275 -23.15 -0.54 10.68
CA ASN A 275 -23.20 0.42 11.79
C ASN A 275 -22.27 0.03 12.94
N ALA A 276 -22.08 -1.26 13.21
CA ALA A 276 -21.23 -1.75 14.31
C ALA A 276 -19.74 -1.35 14.20
N PHE A 277 -19.28 -0.99 13.00
CA PHE A 277 -17.93 -0.46 12.79
C PHE A 277 -17.75 0.97 13.31
N LEU A 278 -18.78 1.82 13.16
CA LEU A 278 -18.79 3.21 13.63
C LEU A 278 -19.50 3.37 14.99
N TYR A 279 -20.33 2.40 15.37
CA TYR A 279 -21.21 2.41 16.54
C TYR A 279 -21.17 1.06 17.26
N VAL A 280 -20.43 0.96 18.37
CA VAL A 280 -20.54 -0.22 19.24
C VAL A 280 -21.48 0.10 20.40
N SER A 281 -22.73 -0.37 20.31
CA SER A 281 -23.53 -0.61 21.51
C SER A 281 -23.07 -1.93 22.11
N LEU A 282 -22.10 -1.93 23.03
CA LEU A 282 -21.67 -3.14 23.73
C LEU A 282 -22.89 -3.81 24.39
N PRO A 283 -23.23 -5.07 24.04
CA PRO A 283 -24.20 -5.85 24.80
C PRO A 283 -23.69 -6.00 26.24
N ARG A 284 -24.57 -5.83 27.23
CA ARG A 284 -24.23 -5.93 28.67
C ARG A 284 -23.47 -7.21 29.03
N SER A 285 -23.67 -8.31 28.30
CA SER A 285 -23.03 -9.62 28.52
C SER A 285 -21.53 -9.67 28.20
N LEU A 286 -21.00 -8.78 27.35
CA LEU A 286 -19.58 -8.75 26.99
C LEU A 286 -18.73 -7.83 27.89
N ARG A 287 -19.36 -6.95 28.70
CA ARG A 287 -18.63 -6.07 29.64
C ARG A 287 -17.89 -6.83 30.75
N VAL A 288 -18.31 -8.05 31.06
CA VAL A 288 -17.75 -8.84 32.18
C VAL A 288 -16.45 -9.55 31.79
N VAL A 289 -16.25 -9.86 30.51
CA VAL A 289 -15.10 -10.64 30.02
C VAL A 289 -13.93 -9.75 29.57
N MET A 290 -14.17 -8.48 29.25
CA MET A 290 -13.16 -7.55 28.69
C MET A 290 -12.50 -6.64 29.74
N LYS A 291 -12.09 -7.16 30.90
CA LYS A 291 -11.39 -6.37 31.95
C LYS A 291 -9.95 -5.92 31.59
N THR A 292 -9.39 -6.40 30.49
CA THR A 292 -7.98 -6.19 30.10
C THR A 292 -7.75 -5.21 28.96
N TYR A 293 -8.79 -4.61 28.39
CA TYR A 293 -8.65 -3.69 27.26
C TYR A 293 -8.52 -2.24 27.74
N PRO A 294 -7.79 -1.38 26.99
CA PRO A 294 -7.66 0.03 27.35
C PRO A 294 -9.05 0.64 27.45
N LYS A 295 -9.36 1.18 28.62
CA LYS A 295 -10.64 1.77 29.03
C LYS A 295 -11.12 2.97 28.17
N ASN A 296 -10.42 3.25 27.06
CA ASN A 296 -10.47 4.50 26.28
C ASN A 296 -10.67 4.29 24.77
N SER A 297 -11.00 3.09 24.29
CA SER A 297 -11.32 2.85 22.87
C SER A 297 -12.82 2.91 22.62
N ASP A 298 -13.45 4.01 23.00
CA ASP A 298 -14.87 4.22 22.72
C ASP A 298 -15.09 4.28 21.20
N PRO A 299 -16.18 3.69 20.68
CA PRO A 299 -16.48 3.74 19.25
C PRO A 299 -16.72 5.19 18.79
N PHE A 300 -16.50 5.45 17.50
CA PHE A 300 -16.57 6.78 16.90
C PHE A 300 -17.83 7.59 17.29
N ILE A 301 -19.03 6.98 17.21
CA ILE A 301 -20.27 7.69 17.60
C ILE A 301 -20.29 8.09 19.08
N THR A 302 -19.79 7.24 19.99
CA THR A 302 -19.76 7.57 21.42
C THR A 302 -18.88 8.78 21.66
N GLN A 303 -17.74 8.86 20.97
CA GLN A 303 -16.89 10.05 21.01
C GLN A 303 -17.63 11.29 20.48
N GLN A 304 -18.33 11.18 19.35
CA GLN A 304 -19.06 12.30 18.75
C GLN A 304 -20.24 12.81 19.59
N LYS A 305 -20.88 11.94 20.37
CA LYS A 305 -21.93 12.31 21.34
C LYS A 305 -21.37 12.82 22.68
N GLY A 306 -20.04 12.82 22.86
CA GLY A 306 -19.37 13.27 24.08
C GLY A 306 -19.56 14.77 24.38
N SER A 307 -19.22 15.15 25.62
CA SER A 307 -19.20 16.56 26.02
C SER A 307 -18.11 17.33 25.25
N LEU A 308 -18.42 18.57 24.85
CA LEU A 308 -17.45 19.48 24.23
C LEU A 308 -16.28 19.82 25.17
N ASP A 309 -16.58 19.95 26.46
CA ASP A 309 -15.59 20.25 27.50
C ASP A 309 -15.07 18.96 28.19
N GLY A 310 -15.38 17.80 27.60
CA GLY A 310 -14.94 16.51 28.11
C GLY A 310 -13.44 16.31 27.92
N GLN A 311 -12.88 15.36 28.67
CA GLN A 311 -11.48 14.92 28.48
C GLN A 311 -11.22 14.39 27.05
N PHE A 312 -12.27 13.95 26.36
CA PHE A 312 -12.26 13.48 24.98
C PHE A 312 -13.37 14.20 24.20
N PRO A 313 -13.11 15.40 23.68
CA PRO A 313 -14.09 16.11 22.88
C PRO A 313 -14.39 15.36 21.57
N PRO A 314 -15.56 15.60 20.96
CA PRO A 314 -15.86 15.16 19.60
C PRO A 314 -14.76 15.59 18.61
N SER A 315 -14.39 14.69 17.69
CA SER A 315 -13.44 15.03 16.62
C SER A 315 -14.06 16.04 15.65
N VAL A 316 -13.27 16.98 15.15
CA VAL A 316 -13.68 17.94 14.12
C VAL A 316 -13.34 17.37 12.76
N LEU A 317 -14.37 16.91 12.04
CA LEU A 317 -14.20 16.33 10.71
C LEU A 317 -14.35 17.41 9.63
N ASN A 318 -13.50 17.33 8.61
CA ASN A 318 -13.63 18.10 7.38
C ASN A 318 -14.60 17.42 6.40
N GLU A 319 -14.65 16.08 6.41
CA GLU A 319 -15.47 15.27 5.51
C GLU A 319 -16.06 14.07 6.27
N PHE A 320 -17.30 13.73 5.94
CA PHE A 320 -17.93 12.46 6.33
C PHE A 320 -18.76 11.92 5.16
N GLY A 321 -18.26 10.87 4.51
CA GLY A 321 -18.92 10.19 3.39
C GLY A 321 -19.03 8.69 3.65
N VAL A 322 -20.24 8.14 3.58
CA VAL A 322 -20.45 6.68 3.55
C VAL A 322 -21.49 6.32 2.48
N SER A 323 -21.02 5.72 1.38
CA SER A 323 -21.82 5.10 0.32
C SER A 323 -21.52 3.60 0.30
N PRO A 324 -22.22 2.78 1.09
CA PRO A 324 -21.92 1.37 1.27
C PRO A 324 -22.09 0.55 -0.02
N SER A 325 -21.45 -0.63 -0.07
CA SER A 325 -21.75 -1.61 -1.13
C SER A 325 -23.17 -2.17 -0.97
N ALA A 326 -23.75 -2.70 -2.06
CA ALA A 326 -25.13 -3.24 -2.06
C ALA A 326 -25.38 -4.36 -1.04
N ASN A 327 -24.35 -5.06 -0.58
CA ASN A 327 -24.44 -6.17 0.38
C ASN A 327 -24.35 -5.72 1.85
N SER A 328 -24.20 -4.42 2.09
CA SER A 328 -24.06 -3.86 3.43
C SER A 328 -25.40 -3.81 4.19
N SER A 329 -25.34 -3.60 5.51
CA SER A 329 -26.51 -3.32 6.36
C SER A 329 -26.32 -1.99 7.11
N PHE A 330 -26.01 -0.95 6.34
CA PHE A 330 -25.69 0.38 6.86
C PHE A 330 -26.93 1.26 6.92
N ASN A 331 -27.13 1.90 8.07
CA ASN A 331 -28.22 2.83 8.35
C ASN A 331 -27.65 4.22 8.67
N CYS A 332 -28.08 5.23 7.93
CA CYS A 332 -27.64 6.61 8.01
C CYS A 332 -28.32 7.44 9.11
N THR A 333 -29.45 6.98 9.65
CA THR A 333 -30.21 7.69 10.71
C THR A 333 -29.35 8.26 11.84
N PRO A 334 -28.46 7.49 12.52
CA PRO A 334 -27.64 8.04 13.60
C PRO A 334 -26.62 9.09 13.14
N PHE A 335 -26.19 9.07 11.88
CA PHE A 335 -25.24 10.04 11.34
C PHE A 335 -25.94 11.33 10.91
N VAL A 336 -27.16 11.23 10.38
CA VAL A 336 -28.02 12.41 10.12
C VAL A 336 -28.35 13.13 11.44
N GLU A 337 -28.62 12.38 12.52
CA GLU A 337 -28.79 12.96 13.87
C GLU A 337 -27.53 13.74 14.30
N LEU A 338 -26.35 13.11 14.20
CA LEU A 338 -25.07 13.75 14.54
C LEU A 338 -24.81 15.00 13.70
N GLN A 339 -25.13 14.98 12.40
CA GLN A 339 -25.02 16.15 11.53
C GLN A 339 -25.94 17.28 11.99
N SER A 340 -27.21 16.98 12.30
CA SER A 340 -28.18 17.98 12.80
C SER A 340 -27.76 18.60 14.14
N MET A 341 -27.00 17.87 14.95
CA MET A 341 -26.41 18.34 16.20
C MET A 341 -25.12 19.17 16.01
N GLY A 342 -24.64 19.34 14.77
CA GLY A 342 -23.36 20.00 14.47
C GLY A 342 -22.13 19.17 14.87
N ARG A 343 -22.27 17.84 14.99
CA ARG A 343 -21.17 16.91 15.32
C ARG A 343 -20.47 16.35 14.09
N LEU A 344 -21.12 16.39 12.94
CA LEU A 344 -20.55 16.04 11.64
C LEU A 344 -20.58 17.29 10.74
N PRO A 345 -19.72 17.36 9.71
CA PRO A 345 -19.62 18.57 8.91
C PRO A 345 -20.93 18.84 8.15
N GLY A 346 -21.29 20.11 8.01
CA GLY A 346 -22.48 20.51 7.25
C GLY A 346 -22.25 20.40 5.74
N ALA A 347 -21.10 20.91 5.28
CA ALA A 347 -20.60 20.68 3.93
C ALA A 347 -19.82 19.36 3.87
N GLN A 348 -19.76 18.68 2.71
CA GLN A 348 -19.05 17.41 2.55
C GLN A 348 -19.56 16.27 3.47
N PHE A 349 -20.85 16.29 3.80
CA PHE A 349 -21.55 15.17 4.39
C PHE A 349 -22.31 14.39 3.31
N MET A 350 -22.09 13.08 3.26
CA MET A 350 -22.81 12.15 2.40
C MET A 350 -23.04 10.85 3.16
N CYS A 351 -24.27 10.34 3.14
CA CYS A 351 -24.59 9.08 3.78
C CYS A 351 -25.75 8.41 3.04
N ASP A 352 -25.46 7.25 2.43
CA ASP A 352 -26.44 6.46 1.72
C ASP A 352 -26.76 5.18 2.50
N ASP A 353 -28.05 4.90 2.68
CA ASP A 353 -28.49 3.63 3.25
C ASP A 353 -28.17 2.49 2.27
N SER A 354 -27.78 1.32 2.79
CA SER A 354 -27.49 0.16 1.93
C SER A 354 -28.73 -0.53 1.36
N LYS A 355 -29.93 -0.12 1.77
CA LYS A 355 -31.18 -0.66 1.22
C LYS A 355 -31.56 0.11 -0.05
N PRO A 356 -31.95 -0.56 -1.14
CA PRO A 356 -32.64 0.14 -2.20
C PRO A 356 -33.89 0.78 -1.60
N THR A 357 -34.17 2.03 -1.99
CA THR A 357 -35.46 2.66 -1.72
C THR A 357 -36.55 1.64 -1.99
N SER A 358 -37.32 1.29 -0.95
CA SER A 358 -38.54 0.51 -1.05
C SER A 358 -39.64 1.34 -1.73
N SER A 359 -39.35 1.84 -2.93
CA SER A 359 -40.35 2.31 -3.88
C SER A 359 -40.60 1.13 -4.80
N GLY A 360 -41.77 0.51 -4.66
CA GLY A 360 -42.23 -0.60 -5.47
C GLY A 360 -42.42 -0.19 -6.93
N ALA A 361 -41.33 -0.08 -7.67
CA ALA A 361 -41.33 -0.15 -9.13
C ALA A 361 -40.81 -1.54 -9.52
N ILE A 362 -41.75 -2.43 -9.84
CA ILE A 362 -41.47 -3.67 -10.55
C ILE A 362 -40.66 -3.29 -11.80
N PRO A 363 -39.50 -3.92 -12.09
CA PRO A 363 -38.86 -3.73 -13.37
C PRO A 363 -39.84 -4.24 -14.44
N VAL A 364 -40.41 -3.32 -15.21
CA VAL A 364 -41.11 -3.70 -16.43
C VAL A 364 -40.06 -4.32 -17.33
N HIS A 365 -40.08 -5.64 -17.47
CA HIS A 365 -39.37 -6.33 -18.54
C HIS A 365 -39.84 -5.73 -19.85
N LEU A 366 -39.02 -4.87 -20.45
CA LEU A 366 -39.15 -4.54 -21.86
C LEU A 366 -38.92 -5.83 -22.65
N PRO A 367 -39.83 -6.23 -23.54
CA PRO A 367 -39.66 -7.44 -24.33
C PRO A 367 -38.42 -7.27 -25.23
N ILE A 368 -37.49 -8.21 -25.08
CA ILE A 368 -36.33 -8.36 -25.96
C ILE A 368 -36.87 -8.60 -27.39
N PRO A 369 -36.47 -7.81 -28.41
CA PRO A 369 -36.82 -8.13 -29.78
C PRO A 369 -36.06 -9.39 -30.20
N LEU A 370 -36.80 -10.45 -30.53
CA LEU A 370 -36.29 -11.65 -31.20
C LEU A 370 -35.67 -11.24 -32.54
N SER A 371 -34.34 -11.14 -32.58
CA SER A 371 -33.59 -11.14 -33.84
C SER A 371 -33.32 -12.59 -34.26
N HIS A 372 -33.83 -12.92 -35.44
CA HIS A 372 -33.59 -14.13 -36.21
C HIS A 372 -32.15 -14.67 -36.12
N VAL A 373 -32.01 -15.91 -35.64
CA VAL A 373 -30.93 -16.80 -36.08
C VAL A 373 -31.53 -18.15 -36.45
N SER A 374 -31.26 -18.49 -37.69
CA SER A 374 -31.79 -19.56 -38.51
C SER A 374 -31.58 -20.96 -37.94
N ALA A 375 -32.58 -21.80 -38.21
CA ALA A 375 -32.46 -23.24 -38.21
C ALA A 375 -31.37 -23.70 -39.19
N VAL A 376 -30.46 -24.55 -38.71
CA VAL A 376 -29.76 -25.53 -39.55
C VAL A 376 -29.92 -26.88 -38.87
N PHE A 377 -30.68 -27.74 -39.53
CA PHE A 377 -30.91 -29.14 -39.19
C PHE A 377 -29.60 -29.93 -39.32
N GLY A 378 -29.24 -30.66 -38.27
CA GLY A 378 -28.25 -31.75 -38.31
C GLY A 378 -28.92 -33.07 -37.95
N ILE A 379 -29.58 -33.69 -38.94
CA ILE A 379 -29.98 -35.10 -38.89
C ILE A 379 -28.77 -35.92 -39.34
N CYS A 380 -28.35 -36.90 -38.52
CA CYS A 380 -27.91 -38.24 -38.94
C CYS A 380 -27.40 -39.03 -37.71
N ILE A 381 -28.21 -39.97 -37.23
CA ILE A 381 -27.74 -41.17 -36.51
C ILE A 381 -28.25 -42.39 -37.29
N TRP A 382 -27.39 -43.41 -37.35
CA TRP A 382 -27.54 -44.80 -37.82
C TRP A 382 -26.97 -45.11 -39.21
N ILE A 383 -25.81 -45.79 -39.25
CA ILE A 383 -25.69 -47.27 -39.34
C ILE A 383 -24.21 -47.66 -39.11
N LEU A 384 -23.96 -48.50 -38.10
CA LEU A 384 -23.24 -49.77 -38.21
C LEU A 384 -23.55 -50.63 -36.98
#